data_AF-A0A9E1K581-F1
#
_entry.id   AF-A0A9E1K581-F1
#
_cell.length_a   1.000
_cell.length_b   1.000
_cell.length_c   1.000
_cell.angle_alpha   90.00
_cell.angle_beta   90.00
_cell.angle_gamma   90.00
#
_symmetry.space_group_name_H-M   'P 1'
#
loop_
_entity.id
_entity.type
_entity.pdbx_description
1 polymer ?
#
loop_
_entity_poly.entity_id
_entity_poly.type
_entity_poly.pdbx_seq_one_letter_code
_entity_poly.pdbx_strand_id
1 'polypeptide(L)' 'MIFEVRVLDQKKHLKKIITTKELSRRHWSEFEKQQKSFAKPRNKIISHSTY' A
#
# COMPACT_ATOMS: atom_id res chain seq x y z
N MET A 1 7.42 -5.17 -19.72
CA MET A 1 8.36 -5.85 -18.81
C MET A 1 7.54 -6.71 -17.85
N ILE A 2 7.79 -8.01 -17.78
CA ILE A 2 6.99 -8.97 -17.00
C ILE A 2 7.80 -9.38 -15.78
N PHE A 3 7.27 -9.12 -14.59
CA PHE A 3 7.89 -9.46 -13.31
C PHE A 3 7.05 -10.49 -12.57
N GLU A 4 7.66 -11.61 -12.16
CA GLU A 4 7.02 -12.67 -11.41
C GLU A 4 7.72 -12.80 -10.04
N VAL A 5 6.94 -12.71 -8.96
CA VAL A 5 7.46 -12.87 -7.60
C VAL A 5 7.04 -14.24 -7.08
N ARG A 6 8.03 -15.08 -6.75
CA ARG A 6 7.81 -16.40 -6.18
C ARG A 6 7.99 -16.35 -4.67
N VAL A 7 6.94 -16.72 -3.94
CA VAL A 7 6.99 -16.85 -2.49
C VAL A 7 7.31 -18.30 -2.17
N LEU A 8 8.43 -18.51 -1.49
CA LEU A 8 8.85 -19.80 -1.00
C LEU A 8 8.48 -19.96 0.48
N ASP A 9 8.22 -21.20 0.88
CA ASP A 9 8.09 -21.56 2.29
C ASP A 9 9.48 -21.72 2.95
N GLN A 10 9.55 -21.90 4.27
CA GLN A 10 10.81 -22.03 5.02
C GLN A 10 11.66 -23.21 4.54
N LYS A 11 11.01 -24.25 4.01
CA LYS A 11 11.65 -25.42 3.39
C LYS A 11 12.03 -25.20 1.91
N LYS A 12 12.01 -23.95 1.43
CA LYS A 12 12.28 -23.52 0.05
C LYS A 12 11.32 -24.09 -1.02
N HIS A 13 10.20 -24.67 -0.61
CA HIS A 13 9.16 -25.11 -1.54
C HIS A 13 8.33 -23.93 -2.04
N LEU A 14 7.91 -23.99 -3.31
CA LEU A 14 7.09 -22.95 -3.92
C LEU A 14 5.70 -22.94 -3.28
N LYS A 15 5.37 -21.84 -2.60
CA LYS A 15 4.11 -21.67 -1.89
C LYS A 15 3.08 -20.90 -2.71
N LYS A 16 3.54 -19.84 -3.38
CA LYS A 16 2.68 -18.99 -4.21
C LYS A 16 3.49 -18.28 -5.28
N ILE A 17 2.90 -18.12 -6.46
CA ILE A 17 3.41 -17.22 -7.51
C ILE A 17 2.50 -15.98 -7.54
N ILE A 18 3.10 -14.80 -7.44
CA ILE A 18 2.41 -13.52 -7.61
C ILE A 18 2.81 -12.97 -8.98
N THR A 19 1.83 -12.89 -9.87
CA THR A 19 2.04 -12.40 -11.24
C THR A 19 2.14 -10.89 -11.28
N THR A 20 2.70 -10.36 -12.38
CA THR A 20 2.82 -8.91 -12.60
C THR A 20 1.48 -8.19 -12.56
N LYS A 21 0.40 -8.85 -13.02
CA LYS A 21 -0.97 -8.31 -12.96
C LYS A 21 -1.44 -8.15 -11.52
N GLU A 22 -1.17 -9.13 -10.66
CA GLU A 22 -1.53 -9.08 -9.23
C GLU A 22 -0.69 -8.05 -8.48
N LEU A 23 0.61 -7.95 -8.78
CA LEU A 23 1.49 -6.92 -8.22
C LEU A 23 1.03 -5.51 -8.58
N SER A 24 0.70 -5.27 -9.85
CA SER A 24 0.22 -3.96 -10.29
C SER A 24 -1.08 -3.56 -9.59
N ARG A 25 -2.04 -4.49 -9.44
CA ARG A 25 -3.28 -4.23 -8.68
C ARG A 25 -3.02 -3.87 -7.21
N ARG A 26 -2.11 -4.59 -6.54
CA ARG A 26 -1.74 -4.28 -5.15
C ARG A 26 -1.09 -2.90 -5.03
N HIS A 27 -0.16 -2.57 -5.93
CA HIS A 27 0.49 -1.28 -5.96
C HIS A 27 -0.53 -0.13 -6.16
N TRP A 28 -1.46 -0.28 -7.11
CA TRP A 28 -2.53 0.71 -7.30
C TRP A 28 -3.42 0.85 -6.07
N SER A 29 -3.76 -0.24 -5.40
CA SER A 29 -4.57 -0.19 -4.17
C SER A 29 -3.84 0.50 -3.01
N GLU A 30 -2.53 0.27 -2.83
CA GLU A 30 -1.74 1.00 -1.84
C GLU A 30 -1.61 2.49 -2.20
N PHE A 31 -1.41 2.80 -3.49
CA PHE A 31 -1.35 4.17 -3.97
C PHE A 31 -2.66 4.92 -3.67
N GLU A 32 -3.83 4.31 -3.93
CA GLU A 32 -5.13 4.90 -3.62
C GLU A 32 -5.32 5.14 -2.10
N LYS A 33 -4.85 4.22 -1.25
CA LYS A 33 -4.88 4.40 0.21
C LYS A 33 -4.01 5.57 0.66
N GLN A 34 -2.82 5.70 0.10
CA GLN A 34 -1.92 6.81 0.40
C GLN A 34 -2.53 8.14 -0.05
N GLN A 35 -3.11 8.21 -1.27
CA GLN A 35 -3.81 9.40 -1.75
C GLN A 35 -4.97 9.81 -0.83
N LYS A 36 -5.77 8.86 -0.35
CA LYS A 36 -6.82 9.13 0.65
C LYS A 36 -6.28 9.63 1.99
N SER A 37 -5.07 9.24 2.38
CA SER A 37 -4.38 9.75 3.56
C SER A 37 -3.93 11.20 3.37
N PHE A 38 -3.39 11.54 2.20
CA PHE A 38 -2.99 12.91 1.86
C PHE A 38 -4.19 13.86 1.68
N ALA A 39 -5.33 13.34 1.22
CA ALA A 39 -6.57 14.10 1.07
C ALA A 39 -7.33 14.32 2.39
N LYS A 40 -6.90 13.76 3.52
CA LYS A 40 -7.51 14.10 4.82
C LYS A 40 -7.12 15.53 5.18
N PRO A 41 -8.09 16.48 5.27
CA PRO A 41 -7.78 17.78 5.80
C PRO A 41 -7.32 17.59 7.24
N ARG A 42 -6.09 17.97 7.52
CA ARG A 42 -5.58 18.11 8.89
C ARG A 42 -6.40 19.24 9.51
N ASN A 43 -7.50 18.91 10.19
CA ASN A 43 -8.16 19.84 11.09
C ASN A 43 -7.15 20.19 12.18
N LYS A 44 -6.29 21.17 11.90
CA LYS A 44 -5.61 21.95 12.93
C LYS A 44 -6.73 22.66 13.67
N ILE A 45 -7.16 22.08 14.78
CA ILE A 45 -7.90 22.82 15.79
C ILE A 45 -6.94 23.90 16.25
N ILE A 46 -7.09 25.10 15.70
CA ILE A 46 -6.39 26.28 16.19
C ILE A 46 -7.10 26.62 17.50
N SER A 47 -6.59 26.08 18.61
CA SER A 47 -7.03 26.49 19.94
C SER A 47 -6.58 27.94 20.15
N HIS A 48 -7.46 28.88 19.79
CA HIS A 48 -7.32 30.26 20.25
C HIS A 48 -7.59 30.30 21.76
N SER A 49 -6.51 30.20 22.52
CA SER A 49 -6.47 30.61 23.93
C SER A 49 -6.93 32.06 24.00
N THR A 50 -8.07 32.32 24.64
CA THR A 50 -8.51 33.68 24.97
C THR A 50 -8.54 33.78 26.49
N TYR A 51 -7.84 34.81 26.96
CA TYR A 51 -7.62 35.21 28.35
C TYR A 51 -8.91 35.52 29.10
#